data_AF-A0A370ICL2-F1
#
_entry.id   AF-A0A370ICL2-F1
#
_cell.length_a   1.000
_cell.length_b   1.000
_cell.length_c   1.000
_cell.angle_alpha   90.00
_cell.angle_beta   90.00
_cell.angle_gamma   90.00
#
_symmetry.space_group_name_H-M   'P 1'
#
loop_
_entity.id
_entity.type
_entity.pdbx_description
1 polymer ?
#
loop_
_entity_poly.entity_id
_entity_poly.type
_entity_poly.pdbx_seq_one_letter_code
_entity_poly.pdbx_strand_id
1 'polypeptide(L)'
;MSDIDTSASAADREAPEGLTPIPLFQIVQGGWAASTLAAALEVGLFDAAARPGGLTRGEVAEQLGIEDRPADILLAACTSMGLLAKDGARYRNSPITPRS
;
A
#
# COMPACT_ATOMS: atom_id res chain seq x y z
N MET A 1 -7.89 -38.91 51.63
CA MET A 1 -9.13 -38.26 51.15
C MET A 1 -9.03 -36.80 51.59
N SER A 2 -8.20 -35.94 50.97
CA SER A 2 -8.23 -35.48 49.56
C SER A 2 -9.64 -35.04 49.18
N ASP A 3 -9.95 -33.77 48.86
CA ASP A 3 -9.10 -32.66 48.43
C ASP A 3 -9.73 -31.30 48.84
N ILE A 4 -8.91 -30.41 49.40
CA ILE A 4 -9.07 -28.98 49.16
C ILE A 4 -8.25 -28.72 47.91
N ASP A 5 -8.90 -28.48 46.78
CA ASP A 5 -8.30 -27.68 45.72
C ASP A 5 -9.22 -26.50 45.43
N THR A 6 -8.98 -25.42 46.18
CA THR A 6 -9.22 -24.06 45.71
C THR A 6 -8.32 -23.85 44.50
N SER A 7 -8.78 -24.28 43.32
CA SER A 7 -8.06 -24.07 42.07
C SER A 7 -8.43 -22.71 41.48
N ALA A 8 -7.50 -21.78 41.68
CA ALA A 8 -7.09 -20.69 40.79
C ALA A 8 -8.21 -20.05 39.93
N SER A 9 -8.70 -18.89 40.35
CA SER A 9 -8.13 -17.58 39.97
C SER A 9 -8.58 -17.11 38.59
N ALA A 10 -9.45 -16.10 38.58
CA ALA A 10 -9.83 -15.33 37.40
C ALA A 10 -8.68 -14.43 36.86
N ALA A 11 -7.43 -14.68 37.24
CA ALA A 11 -6.29 -13.82 36.97
C ALA A 11 -5.49 -14.17 35.69
N ASP A 12 -5.82 -15.24 34.97
CA ASP A 12 -5.15 -15.59 33.70
C ASP A 12 -5.92 -15.12 32.46
N ARG A 13 -6.58 -13.96 32.52
CA ARG A 13 -6.90 -13.20 31.31
C ARG A 13 -5.96 -12.00 31.23
N GLU A 14 -4.68 -12.28 31.06
CA GLU A 14 -3.80 -11.30 30.42
C GLU A 14 -4.40 -11.02 29.04
N ALA A 15 -5.03 -9.85 28.88
CA ALA A 15 -5.29 -9.31 27.56
C ALA A 15 -3.93 -9.28 26.85
N PRO A 16 -3.80 -9.79 25.60
CA PRO A 16 -2.50 -9.87 24.96
C PRO A 16 -1.90 -8.46 24.92
N GLU A 17 -0.80 -8.25 25.63
CA GLU A 17 -0.01 -7.03 25.48
C GLU A 17 0.35 -6.94 24.00
N GLY A 18 -0.23 -5.95 23.30
CA GLY A 18 0.09 -5.68 21.90
C GLY A 18 -0.97 -6.01 20.85
N LEU A 19 -2.26 -6.11 21.18
CA LEU A 19 -3.32 -6.00 20.15
C LEU A 19 -3.38 -4.57 19.60
N THR A 20 -2.42 -4.21 18.75
CA THR A 20 -2.50 -2.98 17.96
C THR A 20 -3.53 -3.20 16.82
N PRO A 21 -4.39 -2.22 16.51
CA PRO A 21 -5.37 -2.34 15.41
C PRO A 21 -4.75 -2.45 14.01
N ILE A 22 -3.41 -2.40 13.90
CA ILE A 22 -2.68 -2.30 12.64
C ILE A 22 -3.06 -3.42 11.66
N PRO A 23 -3.13 -4.72 12.04
CA PRO A 23 -3.48 -5.78 11.11
C PRO A 23 -4.91 -5.64 10.56
N LEU A 24 -5.87 -5.16 11.37
CA LEU A 24 -7.24 -4.92 10.93
C LEU A 24 -7.32 -3.76 9.94
N PHE A 25 -6.59 -2.67 10.20
CA PHE A 25 -6.48 -1.55 9.26
C PHE A 25 -5.81 -1.96 7.95
N GLN A 26 -4.83 -2.87 7.96
CA GLN A 26 -4.23 -3.40 6.73
C GLN A 26 -5.24 -4.18 5.89
N ILE A 27 -6.11 -4.98 6.52
CA ILE A 27 -7.17 -5.72 5.82
C ILE A 27 -8.19 -4.75 5.19
N VAL A 28 -8.64 -3.74 5.94
CA VAL A 28 -9.57 -2.73 5.42
C VAL A 28 -8.95 -1.94 4.25
N GLN A 29 -7.66 -1.59 4.35
CA GLN A 29 -6.93 -0.91 3.28
C GLN A 29 -6.70 -1.78 2.05
N GLY A 30 -6.70 -3.11 2.18
CA GLY A 30 -6.42 -4.05 1.10
C GLY A 30 -7.33 -3.85 -0.13
N GLY A 31 -8.61 -3.55 0.08
CA GLY A 31 -9.54 -3.26 -1.03
C GLY A 31 -9.14 -2.04 -1.85
N TRP A 32 -8.79 -0.93 -1.18
CA TRP A 32 -8.33 0.28 -1.85
C TRP A 32 -6.97 0.10 -2.52
N ALA A 33 -6.05 -0.64 -1.90
CA ALA A 33 -4.74 -0.96 -2.47
C ALA A 33 -4.88 -1.77 -3.77
N ALA A 34 -5.76 -2.77 -3.79
CA ALA A 34 -6.05 -3.56 -4.98
C ALA A 34 -6.64 -2.71 -6.11
N SER A 35 -7.63 -1.85 -5.81
CA SER A 35 -8.20 -0.93 -6.81
C SER A 35 -7.17 0.06 -7.34
N THR A 36 -6.25 0.54 -6.51
CA THR A 36 -5.18 1.44 -6.94
C THR A 36 -4.20 0.74 -7.89
N LEU A 37 -3.80 -0.49 -7.58
CA LEU A 37 -2.96 -1.30 -8.47
C LEU A 37 -3.66 -1.56 -9.81
N ALA A 38 -4.95 -1.92 -9.78
CA ALA A 38 -5.75 -2.12 -10.98
C ALA A 38 -5.81 -0.85 -11.84
N ALA A 39 -6.11 0.30 -11.23
CA ALA A 39 -6.12 1.58 -11.94
C ALA A 39 -4.76 1.92 -12.56
N ALA A 40 -3.65 1.69 -11.85
CA ALA A 40 -2.30 1.91 -12.37
C ALA A 40 -1.98 1.02 -13.58
N LEU A 41 -2.45 -0.23 -13.58
CA LEU A 41 -2.32 -1.15 -14.72
C LEU A 41 -3.20 -0.72 -15.89
N GLU A 42 -4.46 -0.36 -15.64
CA GLU A 42 -5.43 0.06 -16.67
C GLU A 42 -4.96 1.29 -17.46
N VAL A 43 -4.34 2.26 -16.77
CA VAL A 43 -3.82 3.47 -17.42
C VAL A 43 -2.41 3.30 -17.99
N GLY A 44 -1.78 2.12 -17.85
CA GLY A 44 -0.43 1.87 -18.37
C GLY A 44 0.68 2.64 -17.63
N LEU A 45 0.48 2.96 -16.35
CA LEU A 45 1.42 3.78 -15.57
C LEU A 45 2.82 3.17 -15.50
N PHE A 46 2.90 1.86 -15.28
CA PHE A 46 4.19 1.17 -15.10
C PHE A 46 4.99 1.07 -16.40
N ASP A 47 4.32 0.94 -17.54
CA ASP A 47 4.96 0.95 -18.87
C ASP A 47 5.57 2.32 -19.15
N ALA A 48 4.79 3.36 -18.84
CA ALA A 48 5.23 4.73 -19.01
C ALA A 48 6.42 5.04 -18.07
N ALA A 49 6.37 4.58 -16.82
CA ALA A 49 7.42 4.77 -15.82
C ALA A 49 8.67 3.90 -16.03
N ALA A 50 8.61 2.89 -16.91
CA ALA A 50 9.75 2.06 -17.30
C ALA A 50 10.68 2.78 -18.31
N ARG A 51 10.23 3.88 -18.92
CA ARG A 51 11.03 4.66 -19.87
C ARG A 51 12.30 5.23 -19.20
N PRO A 52 13.43 5.35 -19.93
CA PRO A 52 14.64 5.96 -19.40
C PRO A 52 14.37 7.35 -18.81
N GLY A 53 14.81 7.57 -17.58
CA GLY A 53 14.60 8.84 -16.86
C GLY A 53 13.29 8.93 -16.07
N GLY A 54 12.40 7.93 -16.14
CA GLY A 54 11.11 7.95 -15.44
C GLY A 54 10.19 9.07 -15.91
N LEU A 55 9.17 9.39 -15.12
CA LEU A 55 8.12 10.35 -15.48
C LEU A 55 7.87 11.37 -14.39
N THR A 56 7.52 12.58 -14.80
CA THR A 56 6.95 13.61 -13.93
C THR A 56 5.42 13.48 -13.89
N ARG A 57 4.81 14.12 -12.90
CA ARG A 57 3.35 14.21 -12.81
C ARG A 57 2.70 14.82 -14.06
N GLY A 58 3.32 15.85 -14.64
CA GLY A 58 2.83 16.47 -15.87
C GLY A 58 2.87 15.51 -17.05
N GLU A 59 3.97 14.77 -17.20
CA GLU A 59 4.10 13.73 -18.23
C GLU A 59 3.09 12.59 -18.02
N VAL A 60 2.76 12.23 -16.78
CA VAL A 60 1.69 11.26 -16.48
C VAL A 60 0.33 11.78 -16.91
N ALA A 61 -0.01 13.03 -16.55
CA ALA A 61 -1.28 13.63 -16.92
C ALA A 61 -1.45 13.72 -18.45
N GLU A 62 -0.40 14.16 -19.13
CA GLU A 62 -0.39 14.32 -20.60
C GLU A 62 -0.39 12.97 -21.32
N GLN A 63 0.53 12.05 -20.99
CA GLN A 63 0.71 10.80 -21.73
C GLN A 63 -0.40 9.79 -21.46
N LEU A 64 -0.95 9.76 -20.24
CA LEU A 64 -1.97 8.79 -19.84
C LEU A 64 -3.39 9.35 -19.92
N GLY A 65 -3.54 10.63 -20.31
CA GLY A 65 -4.85 11.28 -20.42
C GLY A 65 -5.59 11.41 -19.08
N ILE A 66 -4.85 11.51 -17.98
CA ILE A 66 -5.39 11.62 -16.62
C ILE A 66 -5.37 13.08 -16.20
N GLU A 67 -6.44 13.55 -15.56
CA GLU A 67 -6.42 14.88 -14.96
C GLU A 67 -5.30 15.02 -13.90
N ASP A 68 -4.75 16.23 -13.78
CA ASP A 68 -3.60 16.54 -12.94
C ASP A 68 -3.80 16.09 -11.47
N ARG A 69 -4.96 16.39 -10.88
CA ARG A 69 -5.29 16.03 -9.48
C ARG A 69 -5.38 14.50 -9.28
N PRO A 70 -6.13 13.73 -10.07
CA PRO A 70 -6.09 12.27 -10.04
C PRO A 70 -4.70 11.66 -10.27
N ALA A 71 -3.90 12.21 -11.19
CA ALA A 71 -2.53 11.75 -11.42
C ALA A 71 -1.65 11.90 -10.17
N ASP A 72 -1.80 12.99 -9.42
CA ASP A 72 -1.10 13.19 -8.14
C ASP A 72 -1.44 12.09 -7.12
N ILE A 73 -2.73 11.81 -6.97
CA ILE A 73 -3.25 10.85 -6.00
C ILE A 73 -2.74 9.44 -6.34
N LEU A 74 -2.81 9.06 -7.63
CA LEU A 74 -2.33 7.77 -8.10
C LEU A 74 -0.83 7.60 -7.85
N LEU A 75 -0.03 8.60 -8.23
CA LEU A 75 1.42 8.60 -8.01
C LEU A 75 1.78 8.54 -6.53
N ALA A 76 1.10 9.31 -5.68
CA ALA A 76 1.31 9.30 -4.24
C ALA A 76 0.96 7.93 -3.63
N ALA A 77 -0.17 7.35 -4.00
CA ALA A 77 -0.61 6.05 -3.52
C ALA A 77 0.38 4.95 -3.95
N CYS A 78 0.72 4.86 -5.25
CA CYS A 78 1.70 3.91 -5.75
C CYS A 78 3.08 4.05 -5.09
N THR A 79 3.52 5.28 -4.80
CA THR A 79 4.77 5.53 -4.08
C THR A 79 4.68 5.05 -2.63
N SER A 80 3.58 5.34 -1.93
CA SER A 80 3.38 4.89 -0.53
C SER A 80 3.29 3.37 -0.38
N MET A 81 2.76 2.68 -1.40
CA MET A 81 2.72 1.22 -1.47
C MET A 81 4.06 0.61 -1.92
N GLY A 82 5.06 1.44 -2.23
CA GLY A 82 6.38 1.00 -2.68
C GLY A 82 6.42 0.52 -4.13
N LEU A 83 5.37 0.74 -4.94
CA LEU A 83 5.31 0.39 -6.35
C LEU A 83 6.04 1.39 -7.26
N LEU A 84 6.30 2.60 -6.77
CA LEU A 84 7.11 3.60 -7.47
C LEU A 84 8.18 4.13 -6.52
N ALA A 85 9.35 4.39 -7.07
CA ALA A 85 10.37 5.21 -6.43
C ALA A 85 10.26 6.64 -6.97
N LYS A 86 10.24 7.62 -6.06
CA LYS A 86 10.27 9.04 -6.39
C LYS A 86 11.67 9.61 -6.16
N ASP A 87 12.17 10.37 -7.13
CA ASP A 87 13.42 11.13 -7.06
C ASP A 87 13.19 12.54 -7.63
N GLY A 88 13.21 13.52 -6.72
CA GLY A 88 12.78 14.88 -7.03
C GLY A 88 11.35 14.90 -7.59
N ALA A 89 11.21 15.32 -8.84
CA ALA A 89 9.94 15.38 -9.55
C ALA A 89 9.61 14.11 -10.35
N ARG A 90 10.52 13.13 -10.38
CA ARG A 90 10.43 11.96 -11.28
C ARG A 90 10.06 10.69 -10.52
N TYR A 91 9.27 9.86 -11.17
CA TYR A 91 8.75 8.59 -10.70
C TYR A 91 9.23 7.48 -11.62
N ARG A 92 9.60 6.34 -11.04
CA ARG A 92 10.09 5.17 -11.77
C ARG A 92 9.68 3.90 -11.05
N ASN A 93 9.57 2.80 -11.80
CA ASN A 93 9.20 1.51 -11.23
C ASN A 93 10.17 1.13 -10.10
N SER A 94 9.59 0.66 -9.00
CA SER A 94 10.33 0.02 -7.93
C SER A 94 10.77 -1.40 -8.33
N PRO A 95 11.64 -2.06 -7.55
CA PRO A 95 11.96 -3.48 -7.77
C PRO A 95 10.77 -4.44 -7.64
N ILE A 96 9.72 -4.08 -6.91
CA ILE A 96 8.54 -4.94 -6.69
C ILE A 96 7.45 -4.74 -7.74
N THR A 97 7.61 -3.74 -8.61
CA THR A 97 6.65 -3.45 -9.68
C THR A 97 6.70 -4.56 -10.72
N PRO A 98 5.54 -5.01 -11.24
CA PRO A 98 5.51 -5.98 -12.32
C PRO A 98 6.36 -5.51 -13.51
N ARG A 99 7.11 -6.43 -14.12
CA ARG A 99 7.72 -6.19 -15.43
C ARG A 99 6.68 -6.51 -16.49
N SER A 100 6.32 -5.51 -17.28
CA SER A 100 5.53 -5.63 -18.50
C SER A 100 6.39 -6.02 -19.69
#